data_AF-A0A2P2IFG9-F1
#
_entry.id   AF-A0A2P2IFG9-F1
#
_cell.length_a   1.000
_cell.length_b   1.000
_cell.length_c   1.000
_cell.angle_alpha   90.00
_cell.angle_beta   90.00
_cell.angle_gamma   90.00
#
_symmetry.space_group_name_H-M   'P 1'
#
loop_
_entity.id
_entity.type
_entity.pdbx_description
1 polymer ?
#
loop_
_entity_poly.entity_id
_entity_poly.type
_entity_poly.pdbx_seq_one_letter_code
_entity_poly.pdbx_strand_id
1 'polypeptide(L)'
;KDVCLRYRPNLPLVLRNISADIAPGERVGIVGRTGAGKSSLVTALLRIVELDSGSIEIDGIDISKLGLHTLRSALSVIPQDPVLFHGTIRYNLDPFEEHSDDSVTAAAQKARLWSVLEKLPLGLSALVEAGGQNFSVGEP
;
A
#
# COMPACT_ATOMS: atom_id res chain seq x y z
N LYS A 1 7.73 1.90 19.04
CA LYS A 1 8.62 1.75 20.21
C LYS A 1 8.84 0.27 20.47
N ASP A 2 10.10 -0.16 20.45
CA ASP A 2 10.58 -1.52 20.76
C ASP A 2 9.84 -2.63 20.03
N VAL A 3 9.50 -2.39 18.76
CA VAL A 3 8.66 -3.27 17.96
C VAL A 3 9.37 -4.61 17.74
N CYS A 4 8.70 -5.68 18.15
CA CYS A 4 9.06 -7.05 17.86
C CYS A 4 7.96 -7.73 17.05
N LEU A 5 8.35 -8.50 16.03
CA LEU A 5 7.40 -9.24 15.20
C LEU A 5 7.93 -10.63 14.90
N ARG A 6 7.05 -11.62 14.98
CA ARG A 6 7.24 -12.98 14.43
C ARG A 6 5.99 -13.36 13.63
N TYR A 7 6.17 -14.15 12.58
CA TYR A 7 5.05 -14.61 11.76
C TYR A 7 4.23 -15.72 12.42
N ARG A 8 4.82 -16.50 13.33
CA ARG A 8 4.18 -17.58 14.07
C ARG A 8 4.83 -17.72 15.45
N PRO A 9 4.11 -18.19 16.49
CA PRO A 9 4.65 -18.33 17.85
C PRO A 9 5.98 -19.09 17.92
N ASN A 10 6.10 -20.17 17.15
CA ASN A 10 7.26 -21.07 17.16
C ASN A 10 8.37 -20.64 16.18
N LEU A 11 8.25 -19.50 15.52
CA LEU A 11 9.28 -18.96 14.63
C LEU A 11 10.10 -17.87 15.34
N PRO A 12 11.37 -17.68 14.95
CA PRO A 12 12.18 -16.60 15.50
C PRO A 12 11.59 -15.23 15.14
N LEU A 13 11.90 -14.24 15.97
CA LEU A 13 11.61 -12.83 15.69
C LEU A 13 12.32 -12.38 14.40
N VAL A 14 11.54 -11.80 13.49
CA VAL A 14 12.02 -11.16 12.26
C VAL A 14 12.33 -9.68 12.47
N LEU A 15 11.54 -8.98 13.30
CA LEU A 15 11.84 -7.64 13.80
C LEU A 15 12.16 -7.75 15.30
N ARG A 16 13.19 -7.05 15.75
CA ARG A 16 13.71 -7.14 17.13
C ARG A 16 13.99 -5.74 17.65
N ASN A 17 13.21 -5.30 18.64
CA ASN A 17 13.37 -4.02 19.34
C ASN A 17 13.54 -2.83 18.39
N ILE A 18 12.70 -2.74 17.35
CA ILE A 18 12.77 -1.64 16.39
C ILE A 18 12.11 -0.39 17.00
N SER A 19 12.91 0.66 17.16
CA SER A 19 12.47 1.98 17.63
C SER A 19 12.87 3.03 16.60
N ALA A 20 11.89 3.78 16.14
CA ALA A 20 12.04 4.91 15.23
C ALA A 20 10.91 5.91 15.52
N ASP A 21 11.19 7.18 15.25
CA ASP A 21 10.24 8.29 15.30
C ASP A 21 10.33 9.01 13.94
N ILE A 22 9.19 9.27 13.32
CA ILE A 22 9.10 9.89 11.99
C ILE A 22 8.24 11.14 12.15
N ALA A 23 8.84 12.30 11.89
CA ALA A 23 8.15 13.58 12.06
C ALA A 23 7.17 13.87 10.92
N PRO A 24 6.14 14.71 11.14
CA PRO A 24 5.24 15.15 10.08
C PRO A 24 6.01 15.77 8.90
N GLY A 25 5.73 15.29 7.68
CA GLY A 25 6.37 15.77 6.45
C GLY A 25 7.75 15.18 6.15
N GLU A 26 8.27 14.31 7.03
CA GLU A 26 9.56 13.66 6.82
C GLU A 26 9.49 12.58 5.73
N ARG A 27 10.56 12.47 4.93
CA ARG A 27 10.71 11.44 3.89
C ARG A 27 11.80 10.46 4.33
N VAL A 28 11.41 9.27 4.76
CA VAL A 28 12.32 8.25 5.29
C VAL A 28 12.50 7.12 4.28
N GLY A 29 13.75 6.78 3.99
CA GLY A 29 14.12 5.61 3.20
C GLY A 29 14.64 4.48 4.08
N ILE A 30 14.12 3.26 3.90
CA ILE A 30 14.59 2.07 4.64
C ILE A 30 15.46 1.22 3.73
N VAL A 31 16.73 1.08 4.09
CA VAL A 31 17.74 0.31 3.33
C VAL A 31 18.21 -0.92 4.11
N GLY A 32 18.61 -1.95 3.37
CA GLY A 32 19.14 -3.18 3.96
C GLY A 32 19.14 -4.33 2.95
N ARG A 33 19.92 -5.38 3.25
CA ARG A 33 19.99 -6.59 2.40
C ARG A 33 18.61 -7.27 2.24
N THR A 34 18.47 -8.10 1.22
CA THR A 34 17.31 -9.00 1.10
C THR A 34 17.17 -9.85 2.36
N GLY A 35 15.93 -10.00 2.87
CA GLY A 35 15.67 -10.70 4.13
C GLY A 35 15.90 -9.90 5.40
N ALA A 36 16.33 -8.63 5.34
CA ALA A 36 16.57 -7.79 6.52
C ALA A 36 15.29 -7.33 7.27
N GLY A 37 14.11 -7.82 6.91
CA GLY A 37 12.84 -7.46 7.56
C GLY A 37 12.15 -6.20 7.05
N LYS A 38 12.60 -5.59 5.94
CA LYS A 38 11.98 -4.38 5.35
C LYS A 38 10.48 -4.57 5.07
N SER A 39 10.12 -5.65 4.37
CA SER A 39 8.71 -6.00 4.09
C SER A 39 7.94 -6.35 5.37
N SER A 40 8.62 -6.92 6.37
CA SER A 40 8.03 -7.20 7.68
C SER A 40 7.69 -5.92 8.44
N LEU A 41 8.43 -4.82 8.25
CA LEU A 41 8.07 -3.52 8.81
C LEU A 41 6.77 -2.98 8.19
N VAL A 42 6.61 -3.10 6.87
CA VAL A 42 5.36 -2.74 6.18
C VAL A 42 4.19 -3.59 6.68
N THR A 43 4.43 -4.90 6.89
CA THR A 43 3.45 -5.84 7.46
C THR A 43 3.01 -5.41 8.87
N ALA A 44 3.95 -4.96 9.70
CA ALA A 44 3.68 -4.46 11.05
C ALA A 44 2.85 -3.16 11.02
N LEU A 45 3.22 -2.18 10.18
CA LEU A 45 2.52 -0.90 10.04
C LEU A 45 1.06 -1.07 9.61
N LEU A 46 0.81 -1.97 8.65
CA LEU A 46 -0.54 -2.27 8.15
C LEU A 46 -1.33 -3.23 9.04
N ARG A 47 -0.74 -3.69 10.15
CA ARG A 47 -1.26 -4.76 11.02
C ARG A 47 -1.79 -5.95 10.22
N ILE A 48 -0.99 -6.41 9.26
CA ILE A 48 -1.25 -7.68 8.56
C ILE A 48 -0.89 -8.86 9.48
N VAL A 49 0.15 -8.67 10.29
CA VAL A 49 0.54 -9.55 11.39
C VAL A 49 0.64 -8.69 12.64
N GLU A 50 0.00 -9.12 13.72
CA GLU A 50 0.07 -8.43 15.00
C GLU A 50 1.46 -8.53 15.61
N LEU A 51 1.83 -7.51 16.39
CA LEU A 51 3.14 -7.45 17.04
C LEU A 51 3.27 -8.55 18.10
N ASP A 52 4.48 -9.06 18.27
CA ASP A 52 4.82 -9.94 19.39
C ASP A 52 4.96 -9.13 20.69
N SER A 53 5.57 -7.94 20.58
CA SER A 53 5.69 -6.96 21.66
C SER A 53 6.04 -5.57 21.10
N GLY A 54 6.01 -4.57 21.98
CA GLY A 54 6.19 -3.16 21.62
C GLY A 54 4.89 -2.50 21.14
N SER A 55 5.01 -1.31 20.55
CA SER A 55 3.87 -0.55 20.05
C SER A 55 4.21 0.27 18.81
N ILE A 56 3.19 0.58 18.02
CA ILE A 56 3.26 1.57 16.93
C ILE A 56 2.19 2.62 17.24
N GLU A 57 2.57 3.88 17.18
CA GLU A 57 1.69 5.02 17.38
C GLU A 57 1.68 5.85 16.09
N ILE A 58 0.50 6.26 15.64
CA ILE A 58 0.32 7.21 14.53
C ILE A 58 -0.49 8.38 15.09
N ASP A 59 0.04 9.59 14.95
CA ASP A 59 -0.54 10.81 15.54
C ASP A 59 -0.81 10.70 17.06
N GLY A 60 0.08 9.99 17.76
CA GLY A 60 -0.03 9.74 19.21
C GLY A 60 -1.07 8.67 19.59
N ILE A 61 -1.72 8.04 18.61
CA ILE A 61 -2.71 6.97 18.83
C ILE A 61 -2.05 5.62 18.63
N ASP A 62 -2.11 4.77 19.64
CA ASP A 62 -1.70 3.37 19.54
C ASP A 62 -2.61 2.62 18.55
N ILE A 63 -2.03 2.17 17.44
CA ILE A 63 -2.79 1.59 16.33
C ILE A 63 -3.40 0.24 16.67
N SER A 64 -2.95 -0.44 17.74
CA SER A 64 -3.53 -1.72 18.20
C SER A 64 -4.98 -1.55 18.68
N LYS A 65 -5.35 -0.33 19.10
CA LYS A 65 -6.68 0.02 19.61
C LYS A 65 -7.66 0.40 18.50
N LEU A 66 -7.19 0.56 17.26
CA LEU A 66 -8.01 0.95 16.12
C LEU A 66 -8.55 -0.28 15.39
N GLY A 67 -9.73 -0.12 14.77
CA GLY A 67 -10.23 -1.08 13.79
C GLY A 67 -9.35 -1.09 12.54
N LEU A 68 -9.14 -2.27 11.95
CA LEU A 68 -8.24 -2.43 10.80
C LEU A 68 -8.67 -1.61 9.58
N HIS A 69 -9.98 -1.44 9.37
CA HIS A 69 -10.50 -0.59 8.28
C HIS A 69 -10.06 0.86 8.44
N THR A 70 -10.30 1.45 9.62
CA THR A 70 -9.92 2.83 9.95
C THR A 70 -8.41 3.05 9.86
N LEU A 71 -7.61 2.10 10.34
CA LEU A 71 -6.15 2.19 10.24
C LEU A 71 -5.70 2.16 8.78
N ARG A 72 -6.20 1.21 7.99
CA ARG A 72 -5.74 0.99 6.61
C ARG A 72 -6.27 2.04 5.64
N SER A 73 -7.41 2.68 5.91
CA SER A 73 -7.90 3.80 5.10
C SER A 73 -7.03 5.05 5.23
N ALA A 74 -6.28 5.19 6.34
CA ALA A 74 -5.36 6.31 6.57
C ALA A 74 -3.95 6.07 6.02
N LEU A 75 -3.66 4.87 5.48
CA LEU A 75 -2.35 4.48 4.98
C LEU A 75 -2.45 4.08 3.51
N SER A 76 -1.60 4.65 2.66
CA SER A 76 -1.43 4.21 1.27
C SER A 76 -0.18 3.36 1.13
N VAL A 77 -0.27 2.23 0.43
CA VAL A 77 0.88 1.37 0.12
C VAL A 77 0.89 1.05 -1.36
N ILE A 78 2.08 1.04 -1.96
CA ILE A 78 2.30 0.54 -3.31
C ILE A 78 2.95 -0.84 -3.17
N PRO A 79 2.32 -1.93 -3.64
CA PRO A 79 2.89 -3.26 -3.55
C PRO A 79 4.16 -3.37 -4.40
N GLN A 80 5.04 -4.32 -4.06
CA GLN A 80 6.24 -4.60 -4.85
C GLN A 80 5.89 -5.16 -6.23
N ASP A 81 4.89 -6.04 -6.28
CA ASP A 81 4.33 -6.58 -7.51
C ASP A 81 2.95 -5.93 -7.73
N PRO A 82 2.76 -5.10 -8.76
CA PRO A 82 1.47 -4.51 -9.04
C PRO A 82 0.47 -5.58 -9.49
N VAL A 83 -0.77 -5.46 -9.03
CA VAL A 83 -1.85 -6.37 -9.40
C VAL A 83 -3.01 -5.54 -9.90
N LEU A 84 -3.39 -5.76 -11.15
CA LEU A 84 -4.62 -5.24 -11.70
C LEU A 84 -5.70 -6.32 -11.69
N PHE A 85 -6.88 -5.91 -11.25
CA PHE A 85 -8.08 -6.75 -11.22
C PHE A 85 -8.79 -6.70 -12.57
N HIS A 86 -9.38 -7.84 -12.95
CA HIS A 86 -10.25 -7.87 -14.12
C HIS A 86 -11.44 -6.93 -13.92
N GLY A 87 -11.67 -6.03 -14.86
CA GLY A 87 -12.69 -4.99 -14.75
C GLY A 87 -12.36 -3.81 -15.65
N THR A 88 -12.85 -2.62 -15.30
CA THR A 88 -12.48 -1.39 -16.01
C THR A 88 -11.26 -0.73 -15.37
N ILE A 89 -10.62 0.18 -16.09
CA ILE A 89 -9.63 1.09 -15.50
C ILE A 89 -10.27 1.90 -14.35
N ARG A 90 -11.51 2.35 -14.53
CA ARG A 90 -12.29 3.05 -13.51
C ARG A 90 -12.41 2.25 -12.21
N TYR A 91 -12.68 0.95 -12.32
CA TYR A 91 -12.78 0.03 -11.18
C TYR A 91 -11.43 -0.17 -10.50
N ASN A 92 -10.34 -0.30 -11.26
CA ASN A 92 -9.01 -0.46 -10.68
C ASN A 92 -8.50 0.80 -9.97
N LEU A 93 -8.92 1.99 -10.42
CA LEU A 93 -8.53 3.27 -9.82
C LEU A 93 -9.38 3.67 -8.61
N ASP A 94 -10.69 3.41 -8.64
CA ASP A 94 -11.60 3.70 -7.52
C ASP A 94 -12.75 2.66 -7.52
N PRO A 95 -12.53 1.48 -6.90
CA PRO A 95 -13.47 0.36 -6.90
C PRO A 95 -14.74 0.61 -6.08
N PHE A 96 -14.77 1.66 -5.26
CA PHE A 96 -15.90 2.01 -4.39
C PHE A 96 -16.74 3.17 -4.96
N GLU A 97 -16.35 3.72 -6.11
CA GLU A 97 -17.03 4.82 -6.79
C GLU A 97 -17.19 6.07 -5.88
N GLU A 98 -16.19 6.34 -5.03
CA GLU A 98 -16.20 7.47 -4.10
C GLU A 98 -15.91 8.81 -4.79
N HIS A 99 -15.36 8.78 -6.01
CA HIS A 99 -14.91 9.97 -6.72
C HIS A 99 -15.54 10.13 -8.12
N SER A 100 -15.66 11.37 -8.59
CA SER A 100 -16.11 11.66 -9.95
C SER A 100 -15.06 11.27 -10.99
N ASP A 101 -15.49 11.01 -12.23
CA ASP A 101 -14.58 10.70 -13.34
C ASP A 101 -13.57 11.83 -13.61
N ASP A 102 -13.95 13.08 -13.39
CA ASP A 102 -13.03 14.23 -13.49
C ASP A 102 -11.92 14.16 -12.42
N SER A 103 -12.28 13.75 -11.19
CA SER A 103 -11.33 13.61 -10.09
C SER A 103 -10.36 12.45 -10.34
N VAL A 104 -10.89 11.33 -10.82
CA VAL A 104 -10.10 10.15 -11.20
C VAL A 104 -9.17 10.47 -12.36
N THR A 105 -9.68 11.18 -13.38
CA THR A 105 -8.89 11.66 -14.53
C THR A 105 -7.75 12.58 -14.08
N ALA A 106 -8.04 13.55 -13.22
CA ALA A 106 -7.02 14.45 -12.68
C ALA A 106 -5.95 13.70 -11.86
N ALA A 107 -6.34 12.67 -11.10
CA ALA A 107 -5.40 11.82 -10.38
C ALA A 107 -4.51 11.01 -11.35
N ALA A 108 -5.09 10.39 -12.38
CA ALA A 108 -4.37 9.64 -13.40
C ALA A 108 -3.38 10.53 -14.20
N GLN A 109 -3.74 11.79 -14.45
CA GLN A 109 -2.84 12.79 -15.05
C GLN A 109 -1.64 13.10 -14.16
N LYS A 110 -1.87 13.33 -12.86
CA LYS A 110 -0.79 13.57 -11.88
C LYS A 110 0.15 12.37 -11.75
N ALA A 111 -0.39 11.15 -11.84
CA ALA A 111 0.36 9.90 -11.86
C ALA A 111 1.07 9.62 -13.20
N ARG A 112 0.93 10.49 -14.21
CA ARG A 112 1.44 10.32 -15.59
C ARG A 112 0.87 9.11 -16.35
N LEU A 113 -0.18 8.48 -15.83
CA LEU A 113 -0.89 7.37 -16.47
C LEU A 113 -1.79 7.83 -17.62
N TRP A 114 -2.20 9.11 -17.64
CA TRP A 114 -3.15 9.62 -18.63
C TRP A 114 -2.69 9.45 -20.08
N SER A 115 -1.39 9.57 -20.36
CA SER A 115 -0.84 9.41 -21.71
C SER A 115 -1.04 8.00 -22.30
N VAL A 116 -1.25 7.01 -21.44
CA VAL A 116 -1.59 5.63 -21.79
C VAL A 116 -3.11 5.50 -21.94
N LEU A 117 -3.85 6.01 -20.94
CA LEU A 117 -5.31 5.90 -20.89
C LEU A 117 -6.02 6.64 -22.03
N GLU A 118 -5.52 7.79 -22.45
CA GLU A 118 -6.09 8.60 -23.55
C GLU A 118 -6.03 7.87 -24.90
N LYS A 119 -5.08 6.95 -25.07
CA LYS A 119 -4.95 6.14 -26.29
C LYS A 119 -5.88 4.94 -26.31
N LEU A 120 -6.49 4.61 -25.17
CA LEU A 120 -7.45 3.52 -25.09
C LEU A 120 -8.79 3.99 -25.65
N PRO A 121 -9.43 3.22 -26.56
CA PRO A 121 -10.68 3.62 -27.23
C PRO A 121 -11.84 3.96 -26.29
N LEU A 122 -11.78 3.48 -25.04
CA LEU A 122 -12.82 3.62 -24.02
C LEU A 122 -12.35 4.37 -22.77
N GLY A 123 -11.14 4.93 -22.77
CA GLY A 123 -10.59 5.67 -21.62
C GLY A 123 -10.72 4.92 -20.29
N LEU A 124 -11.38 5.53 -19.30
CA LEU A 124 -11.64 4.92 -17.99
C LEU A 124 -12.52 3.65 -18.06
N SER A 125 -13.34 3.51 -19.10
CA SER A 125 -14.18 2.32 -19.33
C SER A 125 -13.45 1.21 -20.07
N ALA A 126 -12.17 1.40 -20.43
CA ALA A 126 -11.37 0.35 -21.05
C ALA A 126 -11.23 -0.86 -20.12
N LEU A 127 -11.34 -2.06 -20.70
CA LEU A 127 -11.22 -3.30 -19.97
C LEU A 127 -9.77 -3.61 -19.63
N VAL A 128 -9.58 -4.13 -18.43
CA VAL A 128 -8.34 -4.69 -17.91
C VAL A 128 -8.52 -6.20 -17.83
N GLU A 129 -7.66 -6.93 -18.53
CA GLU A 129 -7.64 -8.39 -18.44
C GLU A 129 -7.02 -8.85 -17.11
N ALA A 130 -7.33 -10.06 -16.66
CA ALA A 130 -6.85 -10.56 -15.38
C ALA A 130 -5.31 -10.51 -15.28
N GLY A 131 -4.81 -9.82 -14.26
CA GLY A 131 -3.37 -9.61 -14.06
C GLY A 131 -2.75 -8.54 -14.96
N GLY A 132 -3.57 -7.72 -15.64
CA GLY A 132 -3.09 -6.61 -16.46
C GLY A 132 -2.34 -7.06 -17.73
N GLN A 133 -2.65 -8.23 -18.28
CA GLN A 133 -1.93 -8.80 -19.43
C GLN A 133 -1.96 -7.93 -20.69
N ASN A 134 -2.93 -7.02 -20.79
CA ASN A 134 -3.04 -6.04 -21.85
C ASN A 134 -2.28 -4.72 -21.57
N PHE A 135 -1.53 -4.63 -20.47
CA PHE A 135 -0.69 -3.50 -20.08
C PHE A 135 0.80 -3.90 -19.98
N SER A 136 1.68 -2.97 -20.29
CA SER A 136 3.13 -3.15 -20.15
C SER A 136 3.56 -3.09 -18.68
N VAL A 137 4.73 -3.66 -18.35
CA VAL A 137 5.20 -3.92 -16.97
C VAL A 137 5.33 -2.68 -16.05
N GLY A 138 5.23 -1.46 -16.58
CA GLY A 138 5.30 -0.20 -15.83
C GLY A 138 4.00 0.61 -15.81
N GLU A 139 2.91 0.08 -16.35
CA GLU A 139 1.57 0.68 -16.35
C GLU A 139 0.65 0.19 -15.22
N PRO A 140 0.79 -1.06 -14.71
CA PRO A 140 0.21 -1.54 -13.46
C PRO A 140 0.76 -0.87 -12.19
#